data_AF-A0A3A8GRQ6-F1
#
_entry.id   AF-A0A3A8GRQ6-F1
#
_cell.length_a   1.000
_cell.length_b   1.000
_cell.length_c   1.000
_cell.angle_alpha   90.00
_cell.angle_beta   90.00
_cell.angle_gamma   90.00
#
_symmetry.space_group_name_H-M   'P 1'
#
loop_
_entity.id
_entity.type
_entity.pdbx_description
1 polymer ?
#
loop_
_entity_poly.entity_id
_entity_poly.type
_entity_poly.pdbx_seq_one_letter_code
_entity_poly.pdbx_strand_id
1 'polypeptide(L)'
;MKLLWCWRCQQEVPMLDEVEFQEVSDLYRAAFRSSEPTMEARFAPVSQAYERLTGQAGCHPNVVIHHRIAQYGPPCTACGKPLRTPEARYCAACGTVRQTAGDSSR
;
A
#
# COMPACT_ATOMS: atom_id res chain seq x y z
N MET A 1 5.67 -7.56 -5.14
CA MET A 1 6.03 -6.51 -4.13
C MET A 1 7.05 -5.50 -4.66
N LYS A 2 6.99 -4.24 -4.20
CA LYS A 2 8.03 -3.19 -4.42
C LYS A 2 8.19 -2.31 -3.17
N LEU A 3 9.39 -1.81 -2.91
CA LEU A 3 9.59 -0.78 -1.89
C LEU A 3 9.08 0.57 -2.41
N LEU A 4 8.12 1.19 -1.72
CA LEU A 4 7.52 2.47 -2.11
C LEU A 4 7.21 3.32 -0.87
N TRP A 5 7.16 4.64 -1.06
CA TRP A 5 6.75 5.58 -0.01
C TRP A 5 5.26 5.44 0.32
N CYS A 6 4.94 5.09 1.57
CA CYS A 6 3.57 5.09 2.07
C CYS A 6 3.21 6.46 2.65
N TRP A 7 2.16 7.08 2.13
CA TRP A 7 1.71 8.40 2.59
C TRP A 7 1.15 8.40 4.02
N ARG A 8 0.65 7.25 4.48
CA ARG A 8 0.11 7.09 5.85
C ARG A 8 1.22 6.83 6.87
N CYS A 9 2.21 6.00 6.53
CA CYS A 9 3.33 5.68 7.41
C CYS A 9 4.47 6.71 7.35
N GLN A 10 4.51 7.55 6.31
CA GLN A 10 5.58 8.54 6.07
C GLN A 10 6.98 7.91 6.00
N GLN A 11 7.09 6.72 5.42
CA GLN A 11 8.35 6.02 5.20
C GLN A 11 8.23 5.10 3.98
N GLU A 12 9.37 4.59 3.52
CA GLU A 12 9.41 3.52 2.53
C GLU A 12 9.01 2.20 3.18
N VAL A 13 8.10 1.47 2.54
CA VAL A 13 7.60 0.17 2.99
C VAL A 13 7.50 -0.80 1.82
N PRO A 14 7.62 -2.11 2.06
CA PRO A 14 7.24 -3.11 1.08
C PRO A 14 5.74 -2.99 0.78
N MET A 15 5.41 -2.59 -0.44
CA MET A 15 4.03 -2.53 -0.93
C MET A 15 3.71 -3.76 -1.78
N LEU A 16 2.54 -4.32 -1.51
CA LEU A 16 2.04 -5.51 -2.17
C LEU A 16 1.50 -5.15 -3.56
N ASP A 17 1.80 -5.98 -4.56
CA ASP A 17 1.05 -5.97 -5.81
C ASP A 17 -0.36 -6.54 -5.62
N GLU A 18 -1.14 -6.58 -6.70
CA GLU A 18 -2.56 -6.96 -6.60
C GLU A 18 -2.78 -8.41 -6.19
N VAL A 19 -1.91 -9.33 -6.60
CA VAL A 19 -2.03 -10.75 -6.25
C VAL A 19 -1.69 -10.95 -4.79
N GLU A 20 -0.57 -10.38 -4.35
CA GLU A 20 -0.12 -10.40 -2.95
C GLU A 20 -1.13 -9.71 -2.02
N PHE A 21 -1.66 -8.55 -2.43
CA PHE A 21 -2.63 -7.81 -1.65
C PHE A 21 -3.96 -8.55 -1.55
N GLN A 22 -4.40 -9.22 -2.61
CA GLN A 22 -5.63 -10.00 -2.60
C GLN A 22 -5.57 -11.06 -1.49
N GLU A 23 -4.48 -11.84 -1.42
CA GLU A 23 -4.26 -12.84 -0.36
C GLU A 23 -4.41 -12.23 1.04
N VAL A 24 -3.66 -11.17 1.32
CA VAL A 24 -3.65 -10.51 2.62
C VAL A 24 -5.01 -9.88 2.96
N SER A 25 -5.68 -9.31 1.97
CA SER A 25 -6.99 -8.68 2.15
C SER A 25 -8.09 -9.70 2.45
N ASP A 26 -8.00 -10.91 1.90
CA ASP A 26 -8.95 -11.98 2.18
C ASP A 26 -8.80 -12.53 3.60
N LEU A 27 -7.56 -12.68 4.07
CA LEU A 27 -7.28 -12.97 5.48
C LEU A 27 -7.83 -11.88 6.41
N TYR A 28 -7.63 -10.61 6.04
CA TYR A 28 -8.16 -9.48 6.80
C TYR A 28 -9.69 -9.48 6.87
N ARG A 29 -10.38 -9.80 5.76
CA ARG A 29 -11.85 -9.97 5.75
C ARG A 29 -12.30 -11.18 6.56
N ALA A 30 -11.56 -12.30 6.50
CA ALA A 30 -11.87 -13.51 7.24
C ALA A 30 -11.73 -13.34 8.75
N ALA A 31 -10.79 -12.50 9.21
CA ALA A 31 -10.58 -12.21 10.63
C ALA A 31 -11.85 -11.66 11.33
N PHE A 32 -12.68 -10.89 10.63
CA PHE A 32 -13.96 -10.38 11.17
C PHE A 32 -15.02 -11.47 11.35
N ARG A 33 -14.87 -12.61 10.69
CA ARG A 33 -15.76 -13.78 10.80
C ARG A 33 -15.15 -14.91 11.65
N SER A 34 -13.95 -14.71 12.17
CA SER A 34 -13.24 -15.73 12.94
C SER A 34 -13.84 -15.91 14.34
N SER A 35 -13.87 -17.17 14.80
CA SER A 35 -14.26 -17.55 16.16
C SER A 35 -13.10 -17.49 17.16
N GLU A 36 -11.90 -17.09 16.73
CA GLU A 36 -10.74 -16.95 17.62
C GLU A 36 -11.05 -16.01 18.80
N PRO A 37 -10.54 -16.30 20.01
CA PRO A 37 -10.98 -15.64 21.22
C PRO A 37 -10.45 -14.21 21.36
N THR A 38 -9.31 -13.87 20.75
CA THR A 38 -8.68 -12.55 20.86
C THR A 38 -8.53 -11.86 19.51
N MET A 39 -8.43 -10.53 19.51
CA MET A 39 -8.18 -9.75 18.29
C MET A 39 -6.83 -10.13 17.68
N GLU A 40 -5.82 -10.36 18.51
CA GLU A 40 -4.48 -10.76 18.10
C GLU A 40 -4.54 -12.09 17.35
N ALA A 41 -5.23 -13.10 17.89
CA ALA A 41 -5.38 -14.39 17.25
C ALA A 41 -6.17 -14.30 15.93
N ARG A 42 -7.26 -13.50 15.90
CA ARG A 42 -8.08 -13.29 14.69
C ARG A 42 -7.27 -12.71 13.53
N PHE A 43 -6.40 -11.74 13.81
CA PHE A 43 -5.67 -11.00 12.78
C PHE A 43 -4.21 -11.43 12.59
N ALA A 44 -3.68 -12.32 13.44
CA ALA A 44 -2.33 -12.88 13.28
C ALA A 44 -2.04 -13.40 11.85
N PRO A 45 -2.97 -14.09 11.15
CA PRO A 45 -2.73 -14.53 9.78
C PRO A 45 -2.40 -13.38 8.81
N VAL A 46 -2.95 -12.19 9.02
CA VAL A 46 -2.70 -11.01 8.18
C VAL A 46 -1.24 -10.57 8.30
N SER A 47 -0.75 -10.40 9.53
CA SER A 47 0.63 -10.00 9.80
C SER A 47 1.62 -11.08 9.34
N GLN A 48 1.31 -12.36 9.57
CA GLN A 48 2.14 -13.48 9.15
C GLN A 48 2.24 -13.59 7.62
N ALA A 49 1.14 -13.40 6.90
CA ALA A 49 1.16 -13.39 5.44
C ALA A 49 1.98 -12.21 4.90
N TYR A 50 1.82 -11.02 5.48
CA TYR A 50 2.63 -9.86 5.12
C TYR A 50 4.12 -10.08 5.37
N GLU A 51 4.49 -10.62 6.53
CA GLU A 51 5.87 -10.96 6.85
C GLU A 51 6.44 -12.00 5.88
N ARG A 52 5.68 -13.05 5.56
CA ARG A 52 6.10 -14.07 4.59
C ARG A 52 6.33 -13.50 3.19
N LEU A 53 5.48 -12.58 2.75
CA LEU A 53 5.57 -11.97 1.40
C LEU A 53 6.67 -10.91 1.30
N THR A 54 6.99 -10.24 2.41
CA THR A 54 7.83 -9.02 2.38
C THR A 54 9.11 -9.11 3.18
N GLY A 55 9.24 -10.09 4.07
CA GLY A 55 10.29 -10.19 5.09
C GLY A 55 10.13 -9.20 6.25
N GLN A 56 9.11 -8.33 6.25
CA GLN A 56 8.92 -7.33 7.31
C GLN A 56 8.04 -7.88 8.44
N ALA A 57 8.68 -8.24 9.54
CA ALA A 57 8.03 -8.75 10.74
C ALA A 57 7.28 -7.68 11.54
N GLY A 58 6.34 -8.12 12.37
CA GLY A 58 5.70 -7.28 13.40
C GLY A 58 4.83 -6.14 12.87
N CYS A 59 4.44 -6.17 11.59
CA CYS A 59 3.57 -5.15 11.03
C CYS A 59 2.13 -5.32 11.52
N HIS A 60 1.55 -4.26 12.11
CA HIS A 60 0.18 -4.31 12.60
C HIS A 60 -0.81 -4.53 11.44
N PRO A 61 -1.84 -5.38 11.58
CA PRO A 61 -2.78 -5.72 10.50
C PRO A 61 -3.44 -4.50 9.81
N ASN A 62 -3.84 -3.49 10.59
CA ASN A 62 -4.41 -2.23 10.05
C ASN A 62 -3.41 -1.38 9.25
N VAL A 63 -2.11 -1.59 9.43
CA VAL A 63 -1.07 -0.94 8.63
C VAL A 63 -0.94 -1.66 7.29
N VAL A 64 -0.84 -2.98 7.35
CA VAL A 64 -0.73 -3.86 6.18
C VAL A 64 -1.80 -3.57 5.12
N ILE A 65 -3.06 -3.35 5.52
CA ILE A 65 -4.18 -3.19 4.57
C ILE A 65 -4.09 -1.93 3.69
N HIS A 66 -3.20 -0.98 3.99
CA HIS A 66 -2.94 0.19 3.14
C HIS A 66 -1.57 0.14 2.43
N HIS A 67 -0.87 -0.99 2.47
CA HIS A 67 0.37 -1.26 1.72
C HIS A 67 0.08 -1.90 0.37
N ARG A 68 -0.70 -1.22 -0.48
CA ARG A 68 -1.10 -1.70 -1.82
C ARG A 68 -0.59 -0.78 -2.92
N ILE A 69 0.13 -1.33 -3.89
CA ILE A 69 0.70 -0.54 -5.00
C ILE A 69 -0.40 0.18 -5.80
N ALA A 70 -1.49 -0.50 -6.16
CA ALA A 70 -2.55 0.10 -6.98
C ALA A 70 -3.36 1.21 -6.27
N GLN A 71 -3.16 1.40 -4.95
CA GLN A 71 -3.74 2.56 -4.25
C GLN A 71 -3.06 3.87 -4.64
N TYR A 72 -1.87 3.80 -5.24
CA TYR A 72 -1.07 4.95 -5.61
C TYR A 72 -1.01 5.16 -7.12
N GLY A 73 -0.76 6.40 -7.51
CA GLY A 73 -0.49 6.76 -8.88
C GLY A 73 0.98 6.53 -9.27
N PRO A 74 1.34 6.87 -10.52
CA PRO A 74 2.72 6.74 -10.98
C PRO A 74 3.68 7.56 -10.12
N PRO A 75 4.98 7.26 -10.14
CA PRO A 75 6.01 8.10 -9.56
C PRO A 75 5.94 9.54 -10.09
N CYS A 76 6.14 10.53 -9.20
CA CYS A 76 6.30 11.91 -9.60
C CYS A 76 7.56 12.06 -10.46
N THR A 77 7.45 12.75 -11.61
CA THR A 77 8.56 12.98 -12.54
C THR A 77 9.66 13.87 -11.97
N ALA A 78 9.36 14.66 -10.93
CA ALA A 78 10.34 15.56 -10.29
C ALA A 78 11.02 14.94 -9.07
N CYS A 79 10.27 14.30 -8.16
CA CYS A 79 10.81 13.81 -6.88
C CYS A 79 10.76 12.29 -6.70
N GLY A 80 10.23 11.55 -7.66
CA GLY A 80 10.16 10.08 -7.64
C GLY A 80 9.11 9.48 -6.68
N LYS A 81 8.56 10.23 -5.71
CA LYS A 81 7.54 9.71 -4.81
C LYS A 81 6.25 9.35 -5.56
N PRO A 82 5.59 8.23 -5.24
CA PRO A 82 4.33 7.84 -5.87
C PRO A 82 3.25 8.88 -5.57
N LEU A 83 2.43 9.20 -6.58
CA LEU A 83 1.29 10.08 -6.38
C LEU A 83 0.26 9.44 -5.44
N ARG A 84 -0.44 10.26 -4.63
CA ARG A 84 -1.32 9.78 -3.54
C ARG A 84 -2.45 8.86 -4.00
N THR A 85 -2.92 9.02 -5.23
CA THR A 85 -3.93 8.17 -5.86
C THR A 85 -3.63 8.01 -7.36
N PRO A 86 -4.20 7.01 -8.05
CA PRO A 86 -4.07 6.86 -9.50
C PRO A 86 -4.57 8.07 -10.31
N GLU A 87 -5.48 8.86 -9.77
CA GLU A 87 -6.10 10.04 -10.42
C GLU A 87 -5.45 11.37 -10.01
N ALA A 88 -4.49 11.35 -9.08
CA ALA A 88 -3.87 12.56 -8.56
C ALA A 88 -3.26 13.42 -9.69
N ARG A 89 -3.56 14.72 -9.65
CA ARG A 89 -3.14 15.72 -10.64
C ARG A 89 -1.86 16.46 -10.27
N TYR A 90 -1.36 16.29 -9.06
CA TYR A 90 -0.12 16.90 -8.59
C TYR A 90 0.52 16.03 -7.51
N CYS A 91 1.82 16.21 -7.30
CA CYS A 91 2.58 15.53 -6.27
C CYS A 91 2.39 16.23 -4.92
N ALA A 92 1.87 15.51 -3.92
CA ALA A 92 1.69 16.05 -2.58
C ALA A 92 3.00 16.27 -1.80
N ALA A 93 4.17 15.88 -2.35
CA ALA A 93 5.47 16.08 -1.71
C ALA A 93 6.14 17.37 -2.16
N CYS A 94 6.13 17.66 -3.47
CA CYS A 94 6.86 18.79 -4.06
C CYS A 94 5.96 19.76 -4.85
N GLY A 95 4.66 19.47 -4.99
CA GLY A 95 3.72 20.33 -5.71
C GLY A 95 3.74 20.20 -7.23
N THR A 96 4.67 19.45 -7.82
CA THR A 96 4.76 19.26 -9.29
C THR A 96 3.45 18.72 -9.85
N VAL A 97 2.89 19.40 -10.85
CA VAL A 97 1.70 18.97 -11.59
C VAL A 97 2.03 17.71 -12.39
N ARG A 98 1.13 16.72 -12.35
CA ARG A 98 1.25 15.50 -13.14
C ARG A 98 1.04 15.85 -14.60
N GLN A 99 2.07 15.66 -15.41
CA GLN A 99 1.94 15.71 -16.86
C GLN A 99 1.11 14.52 -17.33
N THR A 100 0.01 14.78 -18.02
CA THR A 100 -0.74 13.76 -18.74
C THR A 100 -0.29 13.76 -20.20
N ALA A 101 -0.46 12.64 -20.92
CA ALA A 101 -0.01 12.51 -22.31
C ALA A 101 -0.64 13.54 -23.29
N GLY A 102 -1.61 14.35 -22.85
CA GLY A 102 -2.20 15.45 -23.62
C GLY A 102 -1.62 16.84 -23.32
N ASP A 103 -0.76 16.99 -22.31
CA ASP A 103 -0.22 18.30 -21.90
C ASP A 103 1.03 18.71 -22.68
N SER A 104 1.66 17.79 -23.42
CA SER A 104 2.89 18.03 -24.19
C SER A 104 2.68 18.67 -25.57
N SER A 105 1.44 19.03 -25.93
CA SER A 105 1.09 19.58 -27.25
C SER A 105 0.70 21.06 -27.23
N ARG A 106 1.11 21.84 -26.22
CA ARG A 106 0.86 23.28 -26.15
C ARG A 106 2.14 24.07 -25.95
#